data_AF-A0A1B6G572-F1
#
_entry.id   AF-A0A1B6G572-F1
#
_cell.length_a   1.000
_cell.length_b   1.000
_cell.length_c   1.000
_cell.angle_alpha   90.00
_cell.angle_beta   90.00
_cell.angle_gamma   90.00
#
_symmetry.space_group_name_H-M   'P 1'
#
loop_
_entity.id
_entity.type
_entity.pdbx_description
1 polymer ?
#
loop_
_entity_poly.entity_id
_entity_poly.type
_entity_poly.pdbx_seq_one_letter_code
_entity_poly.pdbx_strand_id
1 'polypeptide(L)'
;MAHSYRKRSVTSPMMIRSVHTRDIRFPTSLEAHGSDAMHKDPDYSCAYVVIYTDKDTEGHGLAFTLGRGTEIVVAAVKALSPLLVGQFVTNIFADFGGFWRKLTSESQLRWIGPEKGVIHL
;
A
#
# COMPACT_ATOMS: atom_id res chain seq x y z
N MET A 1 26.06 41.26 -10.10
CA MET A 1 26.05 40.13 -9.14
C MET A 1 25.27 38.99 -9.75
N ALA A 2 25.96 37.95 -10.23
CA ALA A 2 25.32 36.79 -10.87
C ALA A 2 24.71 35.87 -9.79
N HIS A 3 23.40 35.67 -9.86
CA HIS A 3 22.68 34.73 -9.00
C HIS A 3 23.05 33.31 -9.42
N SER A 4 23.89 32.65 -8.64
CA SER A 4 24.25 31.25 -8.82
C SER A 4 23.00 30.38 -8.65
N TYR A 5 22.45 29.87 -9.75
CA TYR A 5 21.47 28.80 -9.73
C TYR A 5 22.16 27.55 -9.17
N ARG A 6 21.89 27.24 -7.89
CA ARG A 6 22.29 25.98 -7.27
C ARG A 6 21.61 24.86 -8.06
N LYS A 7 22.36 24.15 -8.92
CA LYS A 7 21.91 22.90 -9.54
C LYS A 7 21.36 22.03 -8.41
N ARG A 8 20.05 21.74 -8.41
CA ARG A 8 19.49 20.70 -7.54
C ARG A 8 20.31 19.45 -7.81
N SER A 9 21.00 18.93 -6.78
CA SER A 9 21.71 17.67 -6.92
C SER A 9 20.71 16.65 -7.43
N VAL A 10 21.02 15.99 -8.54
CA VAL A 10 20.28 14.83 -8.99
C VAL A 10 20.35 13.83 -7.85
N THR A 11 19.28 13.72 -7.08
CA THR A 11 19.19 12.71 -6.03
C THR A 11 19.31 11.37 -6.74
N SER A 12 20.31 10.58 -6.35
CA SER A 12 20.50 9.20 -6.85
C SER A 12 19.14 8.47 -6.92
N PRO A 13 18.85 7.63 -7.92
CA PRO A 13 17.54 6.98 -7.99
C PRO A 13 17.28 6.16 -6.71
N MET A 14 16.06 6.27 -6.19
CA MET A 14 15.62 5.62 -4.95
C MET A 14 14.94 4.30 -5.28
N MET A 15 15.38 3.20 -4.68
CA MET A 15 14.88 1.86 -4.98
C MET A 15 14.09 1.29 -3.81
N ILE A 16 12.97 0.63 -4.10
CA ILE A 16 12.17 -0.08 -3.09
C ILE A 16 12.92 -1.36 -2.66
N ARG A 17 13.19 -1.49 -1.36
CA ARG A 17 13.94 -2.61 -0.78
C ARG A 17 13.03 -3.67 -0.19
N SER A 18 12.00 -3.25 0.53
CA SER A 18 11.05 -4.18 1.14
C SER A 18 9.68 -3.54 1.28
N VAL A 19 8.67 -4.39 1.39
CA VAL A 19 7.29 -4.02 1.72
C VAL A 19 6.92 -4.79 2.97
N HIS A 20 6.61 -4.07 4.04
CA HIS A 20 6.19 -4.65 5.31
C HIS A 20 4.71 -4.39 5.52
N THR A 21 4.02 -5.35 6.11
CA THR A 21 2.59 -5.27 6.39
C THR A 21 2.31 -5.54 7.86
N ARG A 22 1.34 -4.84 8.41
CA ARG A 22 0.84 -5.02 9.79
C ARG A 22 -0.67 -5.13 9.77
N ASP A 23 -1.18 -6.13 10.48
CA ASP A 23 -2.59 -6.24 10.83
C ASP A 23 -2.78 -5.41 12.12
N ILE A 24 -3.49 -4.29 12.02
CA ILE A 24 -3.74 -3.38 13.14
C ILE A 24 -5.23 -3.34 13.38
N ARG A 25 -5.67 -3.54 14.63
CA ARG A 25 -7.08 -3.55 15.03
C ARG A 25 -7.29 -2.69 16.25
N PHE A 26 -8.33 -1.87 16.23
CA PHE A 26 -8.74 -1.03 17.33
C PHE A 26 -10.08 -1.56 17.88
N PRO A 27 -10.23 -1.71 19.20
CA PRO A 27 -11.41 -2.34 19.81
C PRO A 27 -12.61 -1.36 19.88
N THR A 28 -13.00 -0.79 18.74
CA THR A 28 -14.10 0.18 18.63
C THR A 28 -15.45 -0.42 18.99
N SER A 29 -15.60 -1.74 18.88
CA SER A 29 -16.81 -2.46 19.26
C SER A 29 -17.15 -2.35 20.75
N LEU A 30 -16.17 -2.12 21.64
CA LEU A 30 -16.39 -2.00 23.09
C LEU A 30 -17.33 -0.85 23.46
N GLU A 31 -17.33 0.22 22.65
CA GLU A 31 -18.17 1.41 22.85
C GLU A 31 -19.13 1.65 21.68
N ALA A 32 -19.28 0.64 20.79
CA ALA A 32 -20.11 0.70 19.58
C ALA A 32 -19.76 1.85 18.61
N HIS A 33 -18.50 2.31 18.59
CA HIS A 33 -18.06 3.34 17.64
C HIS A 33 -18.12 2.81 16.22
N GLY A 34 -18.84 3.52 15.34
CA GLY A 34 -19.00 3.14 13.94
C GLY A 34 -20.06 2.07 13.68
N SER A 35 -20.82 1.64 14.69
CA SER A 35 -21.90 0.68 14.49
C SER A 35 -22.99 1.23 13.57
N ASP A 36 -23.53 0.37 12.72
CA ASP A 36 -24.66 0.68 11.85
C ASP A 36 -25.68 -0.49 11.81
N ALA A 37 -26.71 -0.39 10.97
CA ALA A 37 -27.76 -1.41 10.86
C ALA A 37 -27.24 -2.80 10.41
N MET A 38 -26.16 -2.83 9.64
CA MET A 38 -25.51 -4.01 9.09
C MET A 38 -24.30 -4.45 9.94
N HIS A 39 -23.44 -3.51 10.33
CA HIS A 39 -22.21 -3.75 11.08
C HIS A 39 -22.39 -3.30 12.53
N LYS A 40 -22.86 -4.20 13.39
CA LYS A 40 -23.26 -3.84 14.76
C LYS A 40 -22.08 -3.71 15.73
N ASP A 41 -20.99 -4.42 15.48
CA ASP A 41 -19.82 -4.57 16.35
C ASP A 41 -18.49 -4.40 15.59
N PRO A 42 -18.29 -3.30 14.83
CA PRO A 42 -17.07 -3.14 14.04
C PRO A 42 -15.85 -2.90 14.94
N ASP A 43 -14.77 -3.61 14.66
CA ASP A 43 -13.43 -3.26 15.15
C ASP A 43 -12.65 -2.62 14.02
N TYR A 44 -12.58 -1.29 14.02
CA TYR A 44 -11.87 -0.53 12.99
C TYR A 44 -10.44 -1.06 12.89
N SER A 45 -10.08 -1.51 11.71
CA SER A 45 -8.85 -2.25 11.48
C SER A 45 -8.23 -1.83 10.16
N CYS A 46 -6.93 -2.04 10.00
CA CYS A 46 -6.27 -1.83 8.73
C CYS A 46 -5.16 -2.83 8.46
N ALA A 47 -5.04 -3.17 7.18
CA ALA A 47 -3.80 -3.72 6.64
C ALA A 47 -2.87 -2.53 6.37
N TYR A 48 -1.97 -2.24 7.31
CA TYR A 48 -1.04 -1.13 7.20
C TYR A 48 0.21 -1.57 6.44
N VAL A 49 0.66 -0.76 5.48
CA VAL A 49 1.77 -1.05 4.57
C VAL A 49 2.86 -0.01 4.72
N VAL A 50 4.09 -0.47 4.89
CA VAL A 50 5.30 0.37 4.85
C VAL A 50 6.20 -0.12 3.72
N ILE A 51 6.54 0.77 2.81
CA ILE A 51 7.46 0.54 1.70
C ILE A 51 8.79 1.19 2.09
N TYR A 52 9.80 0.37 2.38
CA TYR A 52 11.14 0.85 2.68
C TYR A 52 11.94 1.01 1.40
N THR A 53 12.69 2.10 1.31
CA THR A 53 13.62 2.34 0.21
C THR A 53 15.07 2.17 0.68
N ASP A 54 16.03 2.29 -0.23
CA ASP A 54 17.46 2.36 0.14
C ASP A 54 17.94 3.73 0.59
N LYS A 55 17.00 4.60 0.89
CA LYS A 55 17.26 5.92 1.45
C LYS A 55 16.44 6.10 2.70
N ASP A 56 16.68 7.21 3.38
CA ASP A 56 15.91 7.66 4.55
C ASP A 56 14.53 8.20 4.15
N THR A 57 13.77 7.42 3.38
CA THR A 57 12.45 7.76 2.88
C THR A 57 11.61 6.50 2.78
N GLU A 58 10.41 6.57 3.33
CA GLU A 58 9.46 5.45 3.41
C GLU A 58 8.12 5.87 2.81
N GLY A 59 7.43 4.91 2.19
CA GLY A 59 6.05 5.07 1.74
C GLY A 59 5.09 4.39 2.71
N HIS A 60 4.03 5.10 3.13
CA HIS A 60 3.02 4.58 4.05
C HIS A 60 1.66 4.54 3.36
N GLY A 61 0.95 3.42 3.51
CA GLY A 61 -0.39 3.23 2.98
C GLY A 61 -1.20 2.28 3.85
N LEU A 62 -2.51 2.25 3.65
CA LEU A 62 -3.39 1.32 4.37
C LEU A 62 -4.64 0.99 3.56
N ALA A 63 -5.20 -0.19 3.83
CA ALA A 63 -6.56 -0.56 3.46
C ALA A 63 -7.40 -0.74 4.72
N PHE A 64 -8.55 -0.08 4.78
CA PHE A 64 -9.47 -0.11 5.93
C PHE A 64 -10.38 -1.34 5.91
N THR A 65 -10.65 -1.89 7.09
CA THR A 65 -11.48 -3.08 7.33
C THR A 65 -12.16 -2.97 8.70
N LEU A 66 -13.09 -3.89 9.01
CA LEU A 66 -13.88 -3.87 10.25
C LEU A 66 -13.58 -5.05 11.19
N GLY A 67 -12.34 -5.55 11.20
CA GLY A 67 -11.89 -6.57 12.15
C GLY A 67 -11.55 -7.91 11.49
N ARG A 68 -12.45 -8.90 11.57
CA ARG A 68 -12.23 -10.19 10.90
C ARG A 68 -12.04 -9.99 9.39
N GLY A 69 -11.03 -10.64 8.80
CA GLY A 69 -10.70 -10.52 7.39
C GLY A 69 -9.56 -9.53 7.08
N THR A 70 -9.12 -8.70 8.05
CA THR A 70 -7.93 -7.84 7.87
C THR A 70 -6.69 -8.68 7.52
N GLU A 71 -6.57 -9.87 8.10
CA GLU A 71 -5.47 -10.80 7.83
C GLU A 71 -5.42 -11.26 6.37
N ILE A 72 -6.57 -11.32 5.70
CA ILE A 72 -6.69 -11.70 4.28
C ILE A 72 -6.19 -10.55 3.40
N VAL A 73 -6.51 -9.30 3.74
CA VAL A 73 -5.99 -8.11 3.04
C VAL A 73 -4.47 -8.01 3.22
N VAL A 74 -3.96 -8.27 4.42
CA VAL A 74 -2.51 -8.37 4.67
C VAL A 74 -1.85 -9.43 3.79
N ALA A 75 -2.47 -10.59 3.62
CA ALA A 75 -1.97 -11.64 2.74
C ALA A 75 -1.96 -11.22 1.25
N ALA A 76 -2.98 -10.48 0.80
CA ALA A 76 -3.00 -9.95 -0.57
C ALA A 76 -1.90 -8.92 -0.81
N VAL A 77 -1.65 -8.00 0.13
CA VAL A 77 -0.51 -7.07 0.03
C VAL A 77 0.83 -7.83 -0.04
N LYS A 78 1.00 -8.89 0.77
CA LYS A 78 2.19 -9.75 0.70
C LYS A 78 2.34 -10.42 -0.67
N ALA A 79 1.24 -10.86 -1.28
CA ALA A 79 1.26 -11.45 -2.62
C ALA A 79 1.63 -10.44 -3.72
N LEU A 80 1.24 -9.17 -3.57
CA LEU A 80 1.59 -8.08 -4.51
C LEU A 80 3.01 -7.55 -4.30
N SER A 81 3.55 -7.65 -3.09
CA SER A 81 4.86 -7.07 -2.69
C SER A 81 6.03 -7.39 -3.65
N PRO A 82 6.17 -8.61 -4.20
CA PRO A 82 7.22 -8.94 -5.17
C PRO A 82 7.19 -8.10 -6.46
N LEU A 83 6.03 -7.54 -6.85
CA LEU A 83 5.91 -6.69 -8.04
C LEU A 83 6.51 -5.29 -7.83
N LEU A 84 6.68 -4.88 -6.55
CA LEU A 84 7.19 -3.58 -6.11
C LEU A 84 8.68 -3.61 -5.77
N VAL A 85 9.16 -4.68 -5.10
CA VAL A 85 10.54 -4.78 -4.65
C VAL A 85 11.51 -4.71 -5.84
N GLY A 86 12.57 -3.91 -5.71
CA GLY A 86 13.56 -3.67 -6.76
C GLY A 86 13.15 -2.63 -7.81
N GLN A 87 11.93 -2.09 -7.76
CA GLN A 87 11.54 -0.97 -8.62
C GLN A 87 12.17 0.34 -8.13
N PHE A 88 12.57 1.19 -9.07
CA PHE A 88 12.96 2.57 -8.77
C PHE A 88 11.72 3.45 -8.68
N VAL A 89 11.64 4.24 -7.61
CA VAL A 89 10.55 5.18 -7.33
C VAL A 89 10.36 6.18 -8.49
N THR A 90 11.46 6.63 -9.09
CA THR A 90 11.43 7.53 -10.27
C THR A 90 10.77 6.89 -11.49
N ASN A 91 10.90 5.57 -11.68
CA ASN A 91 10.27 4.86 -12.81
C ASN A 91 8.75 4.73 -12.59
N ILE A 92 8.33 4.49 -11.35
CA ILE A 92 6.92 4.43 -10.96
C ILE A 92 6.24 5.78 -11.23
N PHE A 93 6.86 6.89 -10.85
CA PHE A 93 6.28 8.22 -11.08
C PHE A 93 6.36 8.69 -12.53
N ALA A 94 7.33 8.19 -13.31
CA ALA A 94 7.42 8.50 -14.73
C ALA A 94 6.28 7.87 -15.56
N ASP A 95 5.76 6.70 -15.15
CA ASP A 95 4.59 6.07 -15.75
C ASP A 95 3.73 5.37 -14.68
N PHE A 96 2.97 6.18 -13.94
CA PHE A 96 2.12 5.65 -12.86
C PHE A 96 0.99 4.78 -13.40
N GLY A 97 0.46 5.09 -14.59
CA GLY A 97 -0.60 4.30 -15.23
C GLY A 97 -0.12 2.91 -15.65
N GLY A 98 1.09 2.80 -16.20
CA GLY A 98 1.73 1.53 -16.52
C GLY A 98 2.04 0.72 -15.26
N PHE A 99 2.56 1.37 -14.21
CA PHE A 99 2.77 0.71 -12.92
C PHE A 99 1.47 0.18 -12.32
N TRP A 100 0.38 0.97 -12.36
CA TRP A 100 -0.91 0.53 -11.85
C TRP A 100 -1.46 -0.68 -12.61
N ARG A 101 -1.38 -0.67 -13.95
CA ARG A 101 -1.76 -1.83 -14.78
C ARG A 101 -0.94 -3.07 -14.46
N LYS A 102 0.37 -2.93 -14.18
CA LYS A 102 1.22 -4.06 -13.77
C LYS A 102 0.71 -4.73 -12.49
N LEU A 103 0.19 -3.96 -11.54
CA LEU A 103 -0.39 -4.50 -10.30
C LEU A 103 -1.76 -5.14 -10.55
N THR A 104 -2.67 -4.44 -11.23
CA THR A 104 -4.07 -4.89 -11.39
C THR A 104 -4.28 -5.93 -12.49
N SER A 105 -3.29 -6.10 -13.37
CA SER A 105 -3.33 -7.04 -14.50
C SER A 105 -2.31 -8.17 -14.38
N GLU A 106 -1.70 -8.38 -13.22
CA GLU A 106 -0.96 -9.63 -12.96
C GLU A 106 -1.93 -10.80 -13.15
N SER A 107 -1.58 -11.70 -14.06
CA SER A 107 -2.50 -12.70 -14.62
C SER A 107 -3.13 -13.63 -13.58
N GLN A 108 -2.36 -14.09 -12.59
CA GLN A 108 -2.83 -15.04 -11.59
C GLN A 108 -3.59 -14.32 -10.47
N LEU A 109 -3.06 -13.19 -10.00
CA LEU A 109 -3.71 -12.36 -8.99
C LEU A 109 -4.99 -11.70 -9.51
N ARG A 110 -5.10 -11.44 -10.82
CA ARG A 110 -6.35 -10.95 -11.42
C ARG A 110 -7.51 -11.96 -11.26
N TRP A 111 -7.20 -13.25 -11.20
CA TRP A 111 -8.22 -14.31 -11.07
C TRP A 111 -8.98 -14.27 -9.74
N ILE A 112 -8.37 -13.72 -8.68
CA ILE A 112 -9.00 -13.56 -7.36
C ILE A 112 -9.79 -12.25 -7.21
N GLY A 113 -9.92 -11.46 -8.28
CA GLY A 113 -10.78 -10.27 -8.38
C GLY A 113 -11.83 -10.44 -9.48
N PRO A 114 -11.61 -9.92 -10.71
CA PRO A 114 -10.68 -8.86 -11.09
C PRO A 114 -11.17 -7.48 -10.60
N GLU A 115 -10.24 -6.59 -10.22
CA GLU A 115 -10.52 -5.18 -9.87
C GLU A 115 -11.68 -5.01 -8.88
N LYS A 116 -11.78 -5.92 -7.91
CA LYS A 116 -12.78 -5.92 -6.85
C LYS A 116 -12.28 -6.68 -5.61
N GLY A 117 -12.90 -6.41 -4.48
CA GLY A 117 -12.64 -7.14 -3.24
C GLY A 117 -11.18 -7.02 -2.80
N VAL A 118 -10.71 -8.03 -2.06
CA VAL A 118 -9.42 -8.01 -1.34
C VAL A 118 -8.23 -7.62 -2.21
N ILE A 119 -8.15 -8.11 -3.45
CA ILE A 119 -6.98 -7.87 -4.31
C ILE A 119 -6.90 -6.45 -4.90
N HIS A 120 -7.99 -5.69 -4.81
CA HIS A 120 -8.09 -4.33 -5.36
C HIS A 120 -8.07 -3.23 -4.28
N LEU A 121 -8.17 -3.60 -3.00
CA LEU A 121 -8.10 -2.68 -1.86
C LEU A 121 -6.70 -2.09 -1.65
#